data_AF-A0AAD6CQC5-F1
#
_entry.id   AF-A0AAD6CQC5-F1
#
_cell.length_a   1.000
_cell.length_b   1.000
_cell.length_c   1.000
_cell.angle_alpha   90.00
_cell.angle_beta   90.00
_cell.angle_gamma   90.00
#
_symmetry.space_group_name_H-M   'P 1'
#
loop_
_entity.id
_entity.type
_entity.pdbx_description
1 polymer ?
#
loop_
_entity_poly.entity_id
_entity_poly.type
_entity_poly.pdbx_seq_one_letter_code
_entity_poly.pdbx_strand_id
1 'polypeptide(L)'
;MATCYDLHLGAININYSDLPCEDVSQVGHNVTCCVRGSVCMSNGICQNADKNGYYSADCTDPTLQDPICQNRCGGLAGSQITYNSTSGLWACCSYNGGKSNCSEPTDQLFPAPGPSSLTSLQYLPTTGSATYSTLATSISTSSNTALSSCSSSSSNIGSGAAAGIGVGAGVGVIIIATAVAFLISKRRRNTQTDDIQRDVVFPASTKSDPWNNMRELDNKPLARELDGEDSLPELPSGH
;
A
#
# COMPACT_ATOMS: atom_id res chain seq x y z
N MET A 1 -10.39 16.27 -18.61
CA MET A 1 -9.24 16.27 -17.68
C MET A 1 -9.40 15.06 -16.79
N ALA A 2 -8.38 14.20 -16.67
CA ALA A 2 -8.46 13.08 -15.73
C ALA A 2 -8.27 13.58 -14.30
N THR A 3 -8.89 12.91 -13.35
CA THR A 3 -8.77 13.20 -11.91
C THR A 3 -7.71 12.27 -11.34
N CYS A 4 -6.81 12.81 -10.51
CA CYS A 4 -5.78 12.04 -9.81
C CYS A 4 -6.24 11.74 -8.38
N TYR A 5 -5.83 10.59 -7.87
CA TYR A 5 -6.15 10.07 -6.56
C TYR A 5 -4.87 9.68 -5.84
N ASP A 6 -4.72 10.18 -4.62
CA ASP A 6 -3.65 9.80 -3.69
C ASP A 6 -4.10 8.66 -2.78
N LEU A 7 -3.13 7.99 -2.17
CA LEU A 7 -3.37 7.07 -1.06
C LEU A 7 -2.45 7.46 0.09
N HIS A 8 -3.03 8.01 1.15
CA HIS A 8 -2.30 8.37 2.36
C HIS A 8 -3.05 7.90 3.59
N LEU A 9 -2.30 7.39 4.57
CA LEU A 9 -2.86 6.81 5.81
C LEU A 9 -3.92 5.73 5.54
N GLY A 10 -3.81 5.03 4.40
CA GLY A 10 -4.77 4.01 3.95
C GLY A 10 -6.09 4.55 3.39
N ALA A 11 -6.21 5.87 3.19
CA ALA A 11 -7.38 6.52 2.62
C ALA A 11 -7.10 7.06 1.22
N ILE A 12 -8.05 6.84 0.30
CA ILE A 12 -7.98 7.36 -1.07
C ILE A 12 -8.65 8.72 -1.12
N ASN A 13 -7.96 9.75 -1.62
CA ASN A 13 -8.51 11.09 -1.77
C ASN A 13 -8.26 11.62 -3.19
N ILE A 14 -9.08 12.58 -3.62
CA ILE A 14 -8.83 13.31 -4.86
C ILE A 14 -7.69 14.31 -4.62
N ASN A 15 -6.65 14.22 -5.44
CA ASN A 15 -5.54 15.16 -5.42
C ASN A 15 -5.64 16.13 -6.62
N TYR A 16 -6.03 17.38 -6.33
CA TYR A 16 -6.15 18.43 -7.35
C TYR A 16 -4.81 19.08 -7.73
N SER A 17 -3.76 18.84 -6.95
CA SER A 17 -2.42 19.40 -7.19
C SER A 17 -1.66 18.63 -8.27
N ASP A 18 -2.15 17.45 -8.60
CA ASP A 18 -1.50 16.50 -9.49
C ASP A 18 -2.01 16.61 -10.93
N LEU A 19 -1.14 16.22 -11.87
CA LEU A 19 -1.45 16.07 -13.27
C LEU A 19 -1.05 14.65 -13.71
N PRO A 20 -1.81 14.04 -14.64
CA PRO A 20 -1.46 12.73 -15.16
C PRO A 20 -0.17 12.81 -15.99
N CYS A 21 0.62 11.75 -15.96
CA CYS A 21 1.88 11.65 -16.69
C CYS A 21 1.69 11.40 -18.18
N GLU A 22 0.49 11.02 -18.60
CA GLU A 22 0.11 10.78 -19.98
C GLU A 22 -1.34 11.24 -20.26
N ASP A 23 -1.71 11.35 -21.54
CA ASP A 23 -3.08 11.69 -21.90
C ASP A 23 -3.99 10.45 -21.78
N VAL A 24 -4.70 10.35 -20.66
CA VAL A 24 -5.68 9.28 -20.37
C VAL A 24 -6.69 9.08 -21.51
N SER A 25 -7.07 10.16 -22.20
CA SER A 25 -8.03 10.12 -23.31
C SER A 25 -7.45 9.46 -24.56
N GLN A 26 -6.13 9.55 -24.75
CA GLN A 26 -5.43 8.94 -25.88
C GLN A 26 -5.08 7.48 -25.59
N VAL A 27 -4.63 7.19 -24.37
CA VAL A 27 -4.11 5.86 -24.04
C VAL A 27 -5.19 4.89 -23.57
N GLY A 28 -6.35 5.39 -23.15
CA GLY A 28 -7.53 4.58 -22.83
C GLY A 28 -7.38 3.69 -21.58
N HIS A 29 -6.42 3.98 -20.72
CA HIS A 29 -6.16 3.26 -19.47
C HIS A 29 -5.72 4.23 -18.36
N ASN A 30 -5.72 3.76 -17.12
CA ASN A 30 -5.29 4.56 -15.99
C ASN A 30 -3.78 4.81 -16.03
N VAL A 31 -3.40 6.04 -15.78
CA VAL A 31 -2.00 6.48 -15.75
C VAL A 31 -1.63 7.01 -14.37
N THR A 32 -0.33 7.03 -14.09
CA THR A 32 0.25 7.63 -12.90
C THR A 32 0.14 9.14 -12.93
N CYS A 33 0.06 9.76 -11.76
CA CYS A 33 -0.01 11.19 -11.57
C CYS A 33 1.16 11.69 -10.73
N CYS A 34 1.62 12.90 -11.02
CA CYS A 34 2.63 13.58 -10.24
C CYS A 34 2.20 15.03 -9.96
N VAL A 35 2.71 15.59 -8.87
CA VAL A 35 2.51 16.99 -8.49
C VAL A 35 3.00 17.92 -9.60
N ARG A 36 2.25 19.00 -9.86
CA ARG A 36 2.65 20.06 -10.81
C ARG A 36 4.11 20.52 -10.60
N GLY A 37 4.83 20.71 -11.70
CA GLY A 37 6.25 21.06 -11.72
C GLY A 37 7.22 19.89 -11.52
N SER A 38 6.72 18.68 -11.22
CA SER A 38 7.55 17.48 -11.09
C SER A 38 7.86 16.84 -12.44
N VAL A 39 8.81 15.91 -12.44
CA VAL A 39 9.09 15.05 -13.60
C VAL A 39 8.45 13.68 -13.38
N CYS A 40 7.63 13.24 -14.33
CA CYS A 40 7.14 11.88 -14.39
C CYS A 40 8.28 10.95 -14.82
N MET A 41 8.60 9.97 -13.99
CA MET A 41 9.60 8.94 -14.29
C MET A 41 8.93 7.59 -14.52
N SER A 42 9.67 6.66 -15.13
CA SER A 42 9.21 5.29 -15.26
C SER A 42 9.01 4.60 -13.90
N ASN A 43 8.25 3.50 -13.89
CA ASN A 43 7.97 2.69 -12.70
C ASN A 43 7.13 3.39 -11.61
N GLY A 44 6.25 4.33 -11.98
CA GLY A 44 5.36 4.99 -11.02
C GLY A 44 6.10 5.83 -9.99
N ILE A 45 7.21 6.45 -10.42
CA ILE A 45 8.02 7.33 -9.59
C ILE A 45 7.95 8.74 -10.17
N CYS A 46 7.87 9.72 -9.28
CA CYS A 46 7.96 11.12 -9.63
C CYS A 46 9.25 11.70 -9.04
N GLN A 47 9.92 12.57 -9.78
CA GLN A 47 11.02 13.38 -9.27
C GLN A 47 10.48 14.76 -8.84
N ASN A 48 10.86 15.22 -7.65
CA ASN A 48 10.44 16.52 -7.13
C ASN A 48 10.80 17.67 -8.09
N ALA A 49 10.03 18.77 -8.03
CA ALA A 49 10.21 19.93 -8.91
C ALA A 49 11.58 20.61 -8.77
N ASP A 50 12.16 20.59 -7.56
CA ASP A 50 13.51 21.06 -7.26
C ASP A 50 14.59 20.04 -7.65
N LYS A 51 14.20 18.90 -8.23
CA LYS A 51 15.01 17.74 -8.60
C LYS A 51 15.68 17.04 -7.42
N ASN A 52 15.29 17.39 -6.18
CA ASN A 52 15.88 16.83 -4.97
C ASN A 52 14.93 15.80 -4.37
N GLY A 53 15.21 14.53 -4.65
CA GLY A 53 14.41 13.40 -4.14
C GLY A 53 13.30 12.96 -5.07
N TYR A 54 12.62 11.91 -4.63
CA TYR A 54 11.62 11.18 -5.40
C TYR A 54 10.45 10.81 -4.51
N TYR A 55 9.29 10.61 -5.11
CA TYR A 55 8.09 10.12 -4.44
C TYR A 55 7.36 9.09 -5.31
N SER A 56 6.58 8.23 -4.66
CA SER A 56 5.65 7.34 -5.34
C SER A 56 4.55 8.16 -6.01
N ALA A 57 4.26 7.85 -7.26
CA ALA A 57 3.23 8.52 -8.02
C ALA A 57 1.82 8.21 -7.48
N ASP A 58 0.93 9.18 -7.64
CA ASP A 58 -0.52 9.02 -7.49
C ASP A 58 -1.09 8.33 -8.74
N CYS A 59 -2.41 8.14 -8.83
CA CYS A 59 -3.00 7.52 -10.01
C CYS A 59 -4.36 8.07 -10.41
N THR A 60 -4.73 7.86 -11.67
CA THR A 60 -6.04 8.27 -12.19
C THR A 60 -7.16 7.26 -11.92
N ASP A 61 -6.84 6.08 -11.37
CA ASP A 61 -7.84 5.09 -10.95
C ASP A 61 -8.44 5.47 -9.60
N PRO A 62 -9.76 5.70 -9.50
CA PRO A 62 -10.42 6.00 -8.22
C PRO A 62 -10.35 4.87 -7.18
N THR A 63 -10.08 3.63 -7.62
CA THR A 63 -9.98 2.47 -6.75
C THR A 63 -8.55 2.09 -6.40
N LEU A 64 -7.59 2.66 -7.13
CA LEU A 64 -6.17 2.31 -7.08
C LEU A 64 -5.93 0.80 -7.15
N GLN A 65 -6.70 0.07 -7.96
CA GLN A 65 -6.54 -1.37 -8.17
C GLN A 65 -5.87 -1.68 -9.51
N ASP A 66 -5.83 -0.72 -10.43
CA ASP A 66 -5.10 -0.87 -11.69
C ASP A 66 -3.61 -1.13 -11.39
N PRO A 67 -2.98 -2.15 -11.98
CA PRO A 67 -1.58 -2.49 -11.72
C PRO A 67 -0.58 -1.38 -12.10
N ILE A 68 -0.95 -0.43 -12.97
CA ILE A 68 -0.17 0.77 -13.25
C ILE A 68 -0.19 1.72 -12.04
N CYS A 69 -1.28 1.72 -11.28
CA CYS A 69 -1.41 2.44 -10.03
C CYS A 69 -0.70 1.66 -8.92
N GLN A 70 0.54 2.07 -8.64
CA GLN A 70 1.33 1.48 -7.57
C GLN A 70 0.96 2.11 -6.24
N ASN A 71 0.32 1.34 -5.35
CA ASN A 71 -0.14 1.83 -4.04
C ASN A 71 0.98 1.85 -2.98
N ARG A 72 2.20 2.15 -3.41
CA ARG A 72 3.38 2.17 -2.56
C ARG A 72 3.28 3.35 -1.60
N CYS A 73 3.79 3.17 -0.39
CA CYS A 73 3.74 4.16 0.68
C CYS A 73 2.32 4.57 1.12
N GLY A 74 1.27 3.88 0.64
CA GLY A 74 -0.11 4.27 0.86
C GLY A 74 -0.58 4.30 2.32
N GLY A 75 0.06 3.51 3.18
CA GLY A 75 -0.20 3.49 4.62
C GLY A 75 0.45 4.65 5.39
N LEU A 76 1.21 5.52 4.72
CA LEU A 76 1.98 6.59 5.35
C LEU A 76 1.32 7.96 5.11
N ALA A 77 1.77 8.96 5.85
CA ALA A 77 1.28 10.34 5.73
C ALA A 77 1.74 11.05 4.44
N GLY A 78 2.60 10.42 3.64
CA GLY A 78 3.05 10.92 2.35
C GLY A 78 3.76 9.84 1.53
N SER A 79 4.22 10.22 0.34
CA SER A 79 4.74 9.31 -0.67
C SER A 79 6.26 9.41 -0.93
N GLN A 80 7.03 10.13 -0.12
CA GLN A 80 8.47 10.30 -0.36
C GLN A 80 9.19 8.95 -0.26
N ILE A 81 10.14 8.72 -1.17
CA ILE A 81 10.90 7.47 -1.28
C ILE A 81 12.39 7.74 -1.37
N THR A 82 13.17 6.77 -0.92
CA THR A 82 14.64 6.80 -1.00
C THR A 82 15.16 5.50 -1.60
N TYR A 83 16.27 5.58 -2.33
CA TYR A 83 16.90 4.42 -2.96
C TYR A 83 18.13 3.99 -2.18
N ASN A 84 18.18 2.72 -1.79
CA ASN A 84 19.35 2.13 -1.16
C ASN A 84 20.18 1.37 -2.20
N SER A 85 21.31 1.95 -2.60
CA SER A 85 22.20 1.38 -3.64
C SER A 85 22.86 0.06 -3.25
N THR A 86 22.99 -0.23 -1.95
CA THR A 86 23.53 -1.51 -1.46
C THR A 86 22.52 -2.64 -1.66
N SER A 87 21.25 -2.39 -1.36
CA SER A 87 20.17 -3.39 -1.51
C SER A 87 19.58 -3.44 -2.91
N GLY A 88 19.72 -2.37 -3.71
CA GLY A 88 19.07 -2.23 -5.00
C GLY A 88 17.56 -1.98 -4.92
N LEU A 89 17.05 -1.56 -3.76
CA LEU A 89 15.62 -1.37 -3.50
C LEU A 89 15.31 0.08 -3.12
N TRP A 90 14.08 0.48 -3.43
CA TRP A 90 13.49 1.70 -2.92
C TRP A 90 12.74 1.41 -1.63
N ALA A 91 12.68 2.41 -0.75
CA ALA A 91 11.98 2.36 0.51
C ALA A 91 11.14 3.63 0.69
N CYS A 92 9.96 3.51 1.30
CA CYS A 92 9.18 4.68 1.71
C CYS A 92 9.84 5.39 2.89
N CYS A 93 9.90 6.71 2.86
CA CYS A 93 10.44 7.50 3.96
C CYS A 93 9.50 7.47 5.17
N SER A 94 10.05 7.54 6.38
CA SER A 94 9.22 7.66 7.59
C SER A 94 8.66 9.09 7.72
N TYR A 95 7.64 9.28 8.56
CA TYR A 95 7.02 10.59 8.77
C TYR A 95 6.99 10.93 10.26
N ASN A 96 7.62 12.04 10.64
CA ASN A 96 7.65 12.56 12.01
C ASN A 96 7.10 13.98 12.03
N GLY A 97 5.97 14.21 12.70
CA GLY A 97 5.34 15.53 12.78
C GLY A 97 4.95 16.13 11.42
N GLY A 98 4.54 15.28 10.47
CA GLY A 98 4.13 15.70 9.12
C GLY A 98 5.29 15.96 8.13
N LYS A 99 6.54 15.72 8.53
CA LYS A 99 7.71 15.84 7.64
C LYS A 99 8.27 14.46 7.31
N SER A 100 8.64 14.26 6.04
CA SER A 100 9.32 13.05 5.60
C SER A 100 10.75 12.99 6.14
N ASN A 101 11.15 11.86 6.71
CA ASN A 101 12.51 11.53 7.10
C ASN A 101 12.98 10.32 6.26
N CYS A 102 13.82 10.59 5.27
CA CYS A 102 14.37 9.57 4.37
C CYS A 102 15.72 9.00 4.85
N SER A 103 16.28 9.51 5.96
CA SER A 103 17.47 8.93 6.60
C SER A 103 17.14 7.68 7.39
N GLU A 104 15.90 7.58 7.87
CA GLU A 104 15.35 6.41 8.55
C GLU A 104 14.10 5.94 7.78
N PRO A 105 14.29 5.28 6.61
CA PRO A 105 13.17 4.78 5.84
C PRO A 105 12.43 3.66 6.56
N THR A 106 11.19 3.43 6.15
CA THR A 106 10.35 2.32 6.63
C THR A 106 10.79 0.97 6.04
N ASP A 107 10.27 -0.11 6.59
CA ASP A 107 10.47 -1.47 6.07
C ASP A 107 9.63 -1.77 4.81
N GLN A 108 8.86 -0.81 4.31
CA GLN A 108 8.13 -0.96 3.05
C GLN A 108 9.10 -0.76 1.87
N LEU A 109 9.56 -1.89 1.32
CA LEU A 109 10.52 -1.95 0.22
C LEU A 109 9.87 -2.34 -1.10
N PHE A 110 10.41 -1.84 -2.21
CA PHE A 110 9.98 -2.25 -3.55
C PHE A 110 11.10 -2.17 -4.59
N PRO A 111 11.06 -3.05 -5.62
CA PRO A 111 12.01 -3.00 -6.73
C PRO A 111 11.60 -1.97 -7.78
N ALA A 112 12.58 -1.20 -8.26
CA ALA A 112 12.54 -0.37 -9.46
C ALA A 112 13.99 0.01 -9.84
N PRO A 113 14.26 0.47 -11.07
CA PRO A 113 15.57 1.00 -11.44
C PRO A 113 16.03 2.09 -10.47
N GLY A 114 17.34 2.15 -10.20
CA GLY A 114 17.90 3.22 -9.39
C GLY A 114 17.81 4.59 -10.08
N PRO A 115 18.03 5.70 -9.36
CA PRO A 115 17.83 7.07 -9.86
C PRO A 115 18.46 7.35 -11.23
N SER A 116 19.70 6.91 -11.47
CA SER A 116 20.42 7.12 -12.73
C SER A 116 19.91 6.27 -13.91
N SER A 117 19.07 5.28 -13.65
CA SER A 117 18.50 4.36 -14.65
C SER A 117 17.00 4.56 -14.82
N LEU A 118 16.39 5.51 -14.10
CA LEU A 118 14.99 5.89 -14.33
C LEU A 118 14.86 6.67 -15.64
N THR A 119 13.86 6.31 -16.43
CA THR A 119 13.55 7.01 -17.66
C THR A 119 12.65 8.18 -17.35
N SER A 120 13.04 9.39 -17.76
CA SER A 120 12.15 10.54 -17.72
C SER A 120 11.11 10.41 -18.83
N LEU A 121 9.84 10.47 -18.46
CA LEU A 121 8.72 10.36 -19.40
C LEU A 121 8.30 11.76 -19.88
N GLN A 122 8.06 12.67 -18.94
CA GLN A 122 7.53 14.01 -19.22
C GLN A 122 7.77 14.95 -18.03
N TYR A 123 8.01 16.23 -18.33
CA TYR A 123 7.97 17.30 -17.34
C TYR A 123 6.55 17.88 -17.25
N LEU A 124 6.02 17.98 -16.03
CA LEU A 124 4.70 18.56 -15.80
C LEU A 124 4.80 20.07 -15.63
N PRO A 125 3.88 20.86 -16.22
CA PRO A 125 3.86 22.28 -16.01
C PRO A 125 3.53 22.62 -14.54
N THR A 126 3.99 23.77 -14.09
CA THR A 126 3.66 24.30 -12.76
C THR A 126 2.24 24.88 -12.69
N THR A 127 1.67 25.27 -13.84
CA THR A 127 0.32 25.85 -13.95
C THR A 127 -0.41 25.30 -15.18
N GLY A 128 -1.75 25.31 -15.13
CA GLY A 128 -2.60 24.84 -16.23
C GLY A 128 -2.65 23.31 -16.35
N SER A 129 -2.83 22.84 -17.58
CA SER A 129 -2.88 21.43 -17.95
C SER A 129 -1.57 21.01 -18.60
N ALA A 130 -1.18 19.76 -18.41
CA ALA A 130 -0.05 19.19 -19.14
C ALA A 130 -0.37 19.09 -20.64
N THR A 131 0.68 19.29 -21.45
CA THR A 131 0.67 19.07 -22.90
C THR A 131 1.40 17.77 -23.16
N TYR A 132 0.72 16.80 -23.76
CA TYR A 132 1.29 15.50 -24.07
C TYR A 132 1.73 15.47 -25.53
N SER A 133 2.98 15.13 -25.79
CA SER A 133 3.40 14.78 -27.14
C SER A 133 2.87 13.41 -27.47
N THR A 134 2.08 13.30 -28.54
CA THR A 134 1.66 12.02 -29.09
C THR A 134 2.86 11.31 -29.71
N LEU A 135 3.61 10.55 -28.91
CA LEU A 135 4.46 9.51 -29.47
C LEU A 135 3.54 8.35 -29.85
N ALA A 136 3.40 8.09 -31.14
CA ALA A 136 2.67 6.95 -31.66
C ALA A 136 3.35 5.66 -31.16
N THR A 137 2.87 5.12 -30.04
CA THR A 137 3.27 3.80 -29.58
C THR A 137 2.46 2.78 -30.36
N SER A 138 3.08 2.17 -31.37
CA SER A 138 2.52 1.02 -32.08
C SER A 138 2.45 -0.18 -31.11
N ILE A 139 1.33 -0.30 -30.40
CA ILE A 139 0.99 -1.53 -29.66
C ILE A 139 0.47 -2.53 -30.69
N SER A 140 1.31 -3.48 -31.12
CA SER A 140 0.84 -4.64 -31.88
C SER A 140 0.08 -5.59 -30.96
N THR A 141 -1.21 -5.34 -30.78
CA THR A 141 -2.16 -6.34 -30.28
C THR A 141 -2.47 -7.33 -31.41
N SER A 142 -1.85 -8.51 -31.38
CA SER A 142 -2.25 -9.63 -32.24
C SER A 142 -3.02 -10.66 -31.42
N SER A 143 -4.34 -10.51 -31.38
CA SER A 143 -5.28 -11.58 -31.09
C SER A 143 -5.91 -12.05 -32.41
N ASN A 144 -5.60 -13.29 -32.80
CA ASN A 144 -6.57 -14.29 -33.26
C ASN A 144 -5.86 -15.51 -33.87
N THR A 145 -6.19 -16.66 -33.31
CA THR A 145 -6.02 -18.02 -33.82
C THR A 145 -6.67 -18.21 -35.20
N ALA A 146 -5.91 -18.74 -36.18
CA ALA A 146 -6.35 -19.81 -37.09
C ALA A 146 -5.14 -20.45 -37.80
N LEU A 147 -5.23 -21.78 -37.89
CA LEU A 147 -4.29 -22.80 -38.36
C LEU A 147 -3.87 -22.68 -39.85
N SER A 148 -2.57 -22.86 -40.18
CA SER A 148 -2.06 -23.96 -41.05
C SER A 148 -0.71 -23.68 -41.73
N SER A 149 0.13 -24.73 -41.68
CA SER A 149 1.24 -25.11 -42.56
C SER A 149 2.66 -24.52 -42.35
N CYS A 150 3.59 -25.46 -42.35
CA CYS A 150 5.00 -25.45 -42.01
C CYS A 150 5.93 -24.88 -43.10
N SER A 151 7.06 -24.29 -42.68
CA SER A 151 8.43 -24.65 -43.12
C SER A 151 9.50 -23.79 -42.42
N SER A 152 10.33 -24.47 -41.63
CA SER A 152 11.75 -24.22 -41.27
C SER A 152 12.36 -22.80 -41.37
N SER A 153 12.77 -22.26 -40.22
CA SER A 153 14.16 -21.87 -39.92
C SER A 153 14.31 -21.47 -38.44
N SER A 154 15.25 -22.12 -37.78
CA SER A 154 15.64 -22.03 -36.37
C SER A 154 16.33 -20.72 -35.97
N SER A 155 16.00 -20.14 -34.80
CA SER A 155 16.96 -19.94 -33.69
C SER A 155 16.41 -19.10 -32.50
N ASN A 156 16.51 -19.71 -31.32
CA ASN A 156 16.78 -19.17 -29.98
C ASN A 156 15.84 -18.14 -29.34
N ILE A 157 14.88 -18.70 -28.61
CA ILE A 157 14.17 -18.12 -27.46
C ILE A 157 15.16 -18.00 -26.30
N GLY A 158 15.23 -16.83 -25.66
CA GLY A 158 16.16 -16.54 -24.57
C GLY A 158 15.98 -17.45 -23.35
N SER A 159 17.11 -17.95 -22.84
CA SER A 159 17.29 -18.94 -21.77
C SER A 159 16.89 -18.48 -20.35
N GLY A 160 15.74 -17.81 -20.20
CA GLY A 160 15.27 -17.30 -18.89
C GLY A 160 13.80 -17.54 -18.55
N ALA A 161 12.97 -18.05 -19.46
CA ALA A 161 11.51 -18.10 -19.26
C ALA A 161 10.90 -19.53 -19.17
N ALA A 162 11.73 -20.59 -19.13
CA ALA A 162 11.26 -21.98 -19.21
C ALA A 162 11.64 -22.87 -18.01
N ALA A 163 11.92 -22.29 -16.85
CA ALA A 163 12.17 -23.04 -15.61
C ALA A 163 11.42 -22.39 -14.43
N GLY A 164 10.16 -22.75 -14.21
CA GLY A 164 9.42 -22.23 -13.06
C GLY A 164 8.01 -22.77 -12.80
N ILE A 165 7.33 -23.39 -13.77
CA ILE A 165 6.00 -23.98 -13.56
C ILE A 165 6.04 -25.44 -14.00
N GLY A 166 6.48 -26.33 -13.10
CA GLY A 166 6.61 -27.75 -13.45
C GLY A 166 6.69 -28.74 -12.29
N VAL A 167 6.66 -28.32 -11.02
CA VAL A 167 6.63 -29.23 -9.86
C VAL A 167 5.81 -28.64 -8.70
N GLY A 168 4.57 -28.23 -8.96
CA GLY A 168 3.69 -27.61 -7.94
C GLY A 168 2.40 -28.36 -7.64
N ALA A 169 2.01 -29.36 -8.43
CA ALA A 169 0.68 -29.97 -8.33
C ALA A 169 0.65 -31.29 -7.52
N GLY A 170 1.81 -31.89 -7.18
CA GLY A 170 1.87 -33.16 -6.44
C GLY A 170 1.90 -33.02 -4.93
N VAL A 171 2.57 -31.98 -4.40
CA VAL A 171 2.83 -31.85 -2.96
C VAL A 171 1.63 -31.26 -2.20
N GLY A 172 0.87 -30.37 -2.84
CA GLY A 172 -0.28 -29.72 -2.20
C GLY A 172 -1.40 -30.68 -1.80
N VAL A 173 -1.70 -31.69 -2.63
CA VAL A 173 -2.79 -32.66 -2.36
C VAL A 173 -2.45 -33.57 -1.18
N ILE A 174 -1.19 -33.99 -1.03
CA ILE A 174 -0.76 -34.87 0.07
C ILE A 174 -0.78 -34.14 1.41
N ILE A 175 -0.37 -32.86 1.44
CA ILE A 175 -0.40 -32.05 2.67
C ILE A 175 -1.83 -31.78 3.11
N ILE A 176 -2.73 -31.46 2.18
CA ILE A 176 -4.14 -31.21 2.52
C ILE A 176 -4.83 -32.49 3.00
N ALA A 177 -4.60 -33.63 2.34
CA ALA A 177 -5.19 -34.90 2.76
C ALA A 177 -4.71 -35.37 4.15
N THR A 178 -3.42 -35.18 4.47
CA THR A 178 -2.87 -35.53 5.79
C THR A 178 -3.36 -34.61 6.90
N ALA A 179 -3.47 -33.30 6.65
CA ALA A 179 -4.02 -32.35 7.60
C ALA A 179 -5.49 -32.65 7.93
N VAL A 180 -6.32 -32.95 6.92
CA VAL A 180 -7.74 -33.28 7.12
C VAL A 180 -7.91 -34.60 7.89
N ALA A 181 -7.14 -35.64 7.56
CA ALA A 181 -7.18 -36.91 8.28
C ALA A 181 -6.76 -36.78 9.76
N PHE A 182 -5.75 -35.95 10.04
CA PHE A 182 -5.28 -35.69 11.39
C PHE A 182 -6.33 -34.94 12.24
N LEU A 183 -7.00 -33.94 11.67
CA LEU A 183 -8.05 -33.18 12.36
C LEU A 183 -9.28 -34.04 12.69
N ILE A 184 -9.70 -34.92 11.77
CA ILE A 184 -10.82 -35.84 12.00
C ILE A 184 -10.46 -36.88 13.09
N SER A 185 -9.21 -37.37 13.09
CA SER A 185 -8.74 -38.34 14.08
C SER A 185 -8.63 -37.73 15.49
N LYS A 186 -8.16 -36.48 15.60
CA LYS A 186 -8.12 -35.75 16.88
C LYS A 186 -9.52 -35.50 17.43
N ARG A 187 -10.50 -35.23 16.55
CA ARG A 187 -11.90 -35.03 16.93
C ARG A 187 -12.59 -36.33 17.36
N ARG A 188 -12.23 -37.48 16.76
CA ARG A 188 -12.76 -38.81 17.16
C ARG A 188 -12.11 -39.39 18.42
N ARG A 189 -10.86 -39.02 18.73
CA ARG A 189 -10.17 -39.45 19.96
C ARG A 189 -10.72 -38.83 21.23
N ASN A 190 -11.58 -37.82 21.14
CA ASN A 190 -12.23 -37.20 22.30
C ASN A 190 -13.56 -37.89 22.69
N THR A 191 -13.85 -39.09 22.17
CA THR A 191 -15.10 -39.82 22.47
C THR A 191 -14.90 -41.32 22.74
N GLN A 192 -13.67 -41.74 23.07
CA GLN A 192 -13.42 -43.08 23.58
C GLN A 192 -12.34 -43.02 24.66
N THR A 193 -12.75 -42.80 25.90
CA THR A 193 -12.47 -43.66 27.05
C THR A 193 -13.31 -43.14 28.21
N ASP A 194 -14.42 -43.78 28.53
CA ASP A 194 -14.97 -43.77 29.89
C ASP A 194 -15.93 -44.94 30.03
N ASP A 195 -15.39 -46.06 30.50
CA ASP A 195 -16.16 -46.91 31.38
C ASP A 195 -15.24 -47.71 32.33
N ILE A 196 -15.69 -47.79 33.59
CA ILE A 196 -15.27 -48.68 34.69
C ILE A 196 -14.18 -48.18 35.68
N GLN A 197 -14.66 -47.42 36.67
CA GLN A 197 -14.73 -47.76 38.12
C GLN A 197 -13.50 -47.61 39.06
N ARG A 198 -13.67 -46.65 40.03
CA ARG A 198 -13.41 -46.63 41.51
C ARG A 198 -12.14 -47.32 42.06
N ASP A 199 -11.34 -46.75 42.97
CA ASP A 199 -11.62 -46.03 44.23
C ASP A 199 -10.33 -45.32 44.73
N VAL A 200 -10.49 -44.51 45.79
CA VAL A 200 -9.53 -44.23 46.89
C VAL A 200 -9.05 -42.76 47.07
N VAL A 201 -9.81 -42.05 47.94
CA VAL A 201 -9.37 -41.25 49.12
C VAL A 201 -8.77 -39.83 48.95
N PHE A 202 -9.47 -38.85 49.56
CA PHE A 202 -9.06 -37.47 49.89
C PHE A 202 -8.18 -37.41 51.17
N PRO A 203 -7.39 -36.34 51.39
CA PRO A 203 -7.85 -35.22 52.24
C PRO A 203 -7.48 -33.81 51.72
N ALA A 204 -8.40 -32.84 51.76
CA ALA A 204 -8.50 -31.69 52.69
C ALA A 204 -7.28 -30.71 52.70
N SER A 205 -7.35 -29.54 52.07
CA SER A 205 -7.93 -28.25 52.53
C SER A 205 -6.95 -27.37 53.34
N THR A 206 -6.56 -26.23 52.77
CA THR A 206 -6.15 -25.03 53.52
C THR A 206 -6.49 -23.75 52.76
N LYS A 207 -7.34 -22.94 53.40
CA LYS A 207 -7.70 -21.54 53.09
C LYS A 207 -6.52 -20.59 53.34
N SER A 208 -6.41 -19.50 52.57
CA SER A 208 -6.50 -18.10 53.05
C SER A 208 -6.06 -17.06 51.98
N ASP A 209 -7.02 -16.27 51.49
CA ASP A 209 -6.82 -14.90 50.94
C ASP A 209 -6.35 -13.96 52.07
N PRO A 210 -5.72 -12.76 51.87
CA PRO A 210 -6.16 -11.70 50.93
C PRO A 210 -5.05 -10.81 50.33
N TRP A 211 -5.37 -9.97 49.34
CA TRP A 211 -4.93 -8.56 49.16
C TRP A 211 -5.29 -8.10 47.73
N ASN A 212 -6.58 -7.88 47.55
CA ASN A 212 -7.11 -6.95 46.55
C ASN A 212 -6.91 -5.54 47.13
N ASN A 213 -6.12 -4.67 46.51
CA ASN A 213 -6.26 -3.20 46.57
C ASN A 213 -5.12 -2.49 45.82
N MET A 214 -5.45 -1.84 44.71
CA MET A 214 -5.10 -0.44 44.40
C MET A 214 -5.57 -0.10 42.98
N ARG A 215 -6.82 0.36 42.86
CA ARG A 215 -7.29 1.24 41.76
C ARG A 215 -8.41 2.13 42.29
N GLU A 216 -8.04 3.24 42.91
CA GLU A 216 -8.86 4.44 42.92
C GLU A 216 -7.95 5.63 42.62
N LEU A 217 -8.17 6.27 41.47
CA LEU A 217 -7.73 7.63 41.23
C LEU A 217 -9.00 8.44 40.94
N ASP A 218 -9.41 9.11 42.01
CA ASP A 218 -10.11 10.39 42.12
C ASP A 218 -10.86 10.88 40.87
N ASN A 219 -12.17 10.74 40.91
CA ASN A 219 -13.11 11.36 39.99
C ASN A 219 -13.64 12.63 40.67
N LYS A 220 -13.27 13.81 40.18
CA LYS A 220 -13.77 15.09 40.70
C LYS A 220 -14.35 15.94 39.59
N PRO A 221 -15.69 15.96 39.39
CA PRO A 221 -16.35 16.98 38.58
C PRO A 221 -16.64 18.20 39.45
N LEU A 222 -16.05 19.35 39.11
CA LEU A 222 -16.32 20.60 39.82
C LEU A 222 -17.24 21.49 38.99
N ALA A 223 -18.49 21.52 39.46
CA ALA A 223 -19.51 22.56 39.44
C ALA A 223 -19.65 23.52 38.24
N ARG A 224 -20.88 23.49 37.72
CA ARG A 224 -21.59 24.50 36.93
C ARG A 224 -22.24 25.54 37.88
N GLU A 225 -22.79 26.61 37.27
CA GLU A 225 -23.57 27.74 37.82
C GLU A 225 -22.68 28.99 38.10
N LEU A 226 -22.98 30.26 37.75
CA LEU A 226 -24.23 30.97 37.46
C LEU A 226 -23.99 32.27 36.63
N ASP A 227 -25.09 32.74 36.03
CA ASP A 227 -25.48 34.02 35.39
C ASP A 227 -24.79 35.37 35.69
N GLY A 228 -24.99 36.29 34.74
CA GLY A 228 -25.08 37.74 34.96
C GLY A 228 -24.24 38.56 33.97
N GLU A 229 -24.81 38.98 32.84
CA GLU A 229 -25.16 40.40 32.55
C GLU A 229 -24.00 41.40 32.74
N ASP A 230 -23.56 42.07 31.66
CA ASP A 230 -24.04 43.42 31.31
C ASP A 230 -23.13 44.10 30.24
N SER A 231 -23.81 44.82 29.33
CA SER A 231 -23.42 46.05 28.64
C SER A 231 -22.20 46.16 27.70
N LEU A 232 -22.55 46.50 26.45
CA LEU A 232 -21.80 47.29 25.46
C LEU A 232 -21.18 48.57 26.05
N PRO A 233 -20.15 49.12 25.39
CA PRO A 233 -20.39 50.39 24.71
C PRO A 233 -19.80 50.48 23.29
N GLU A 234 -20.47 51.29 22.48
CA GLU A 234 -20.14 51.66 21.11
C GLU A 234 -18.98 52.68 20.98
N LEU A 235 -18.29 52.62 19.82
CA LEU A 235 -17.76 53.70 18.94
C LEU A 235 -16.77 54.77 19.50
N PRO A 236 -15.84 55.33 18.67
CA PRO A 236 -16.23 56.14 17.50
C PRO A 236 -15.38 56.04 16.22
N SER A 237 -16.03 56.50 15.15
CA SER A 237 -15.53 56.89 13.83
C SER A 237 -14.55 58.07 13.90
N GLY A 238 -13.66 58.21 12.92
CA GLY A 238 -13.04 59.51 12.64
C GLY A 238 -11.84 59.52 11.69
N HIS A 239 -12.12 59.91 10.44
CA HIS A 239 -11.29 60.57 9.41
C HIS A 239 -10.06 59.87 8.80
#